data_AF-A0A447GFX9-F1
#
_entry.id   AF-A0A447GFX9-F1
#
_cell.length_a   1.000
_cell.length_b   1.000
_cell.length_c   1.000
_cell.angle_alpha   90.00
_cell.angle_beta   90.00
_cell.angle_gamma   90.00
#
_symmetry.space_group_name_H-M   'P 1'
#
loop_
_entity.id
_entity.type
_entity.pdbx_description
1 polymer ?
#
loop_
_entity_poly.entity_id
_entity_poly.type
_entity_poly.pdbx_seq_one_letter_code
_entity_poly.pdbx_strand_id
1 'polypeptide(L)'
;MSTRQSPEPGSRFERVSLWGLLWLVAAVSLGYAAWRLFGHIPYRIDIDIYQMGSQAWLDGRPLYSGDVKFHTPIGLNLPFTYPPLAAVVFIPFAWLHMPAASVAITLLTLLVLIVSTVVVLSGLEVWASSRALPGPGWLRRLWLAVMIVAPATIWLEPISSNFAFGQINAVLMTLVILDCFPRRTPWPRGLLLGLGIALKLTPAVFLLYFLLRRDNRAALTAVASFAAATLAGFALAWRDSWEYWTDTLQHTDRIGSAALNTDQNIAGALARLPIGEHASRLLWVLLSLLVLAATIWAMRRVLSAGEPALAVICVALFGLVVSPVSWSHHWVWMLPAVLVTGVLAWRRRNAALAVVTATGLALMTWTPIDLLPKHREATAVWWRQLAGMSYVWWALAVIVVAGLTVTARITATSLPERDLTPVPAAS
;
A
#
# COMPACT_ATOMS: atom_id res chain seq x y z
N MET A 1 48.77 20.45 34.81
CA MET A 1 49.11 19.77 33.54
C MET A 1 47.82 19.24 32.91
N SER A 2 47.54 19.75 31.70
CA SER A 2 46.61 19.27 30.66
C SER A 2 45.20 18.79 31.07
N THR A 3 44.26 19.73 31.07
CA THR A 3 42.86 19.50 30.72
C THR A 3 42.77 19.10 29.24
N ARG A 4 42.57 17.82 28.94
CA ARG A 4 42.12 17.39 27.61
C ARG A 4 40.66 17.80 27.42
N GLN A 5 40.46 19.02 26.93
CA GLN A 5 39.24 19.35 26.19
C GLN A 5 39.31 18.63 24.84
N SER A 6 38.50 17.59 24.68
CA SER A 6 38.15 17.07 23.36
C SER A 6 37.36 18.15 22.61
N PRO A 7 37.74 18.56 21.38
CA PRO A 7 36.93 19.48 20.61
C PRO A 7 35.61 18.84 20.19
N GLU A 8 34.58 19.65 20.28
CA GLU A 8 33.19 19.39 19.94
C GLU A 8 32.94 19.16 18.42
N PRO A 9 31.73 18.69 18.03
CA PRO A 9 31.43 18.05 16.75
C PRO A 9 31.38 19.02 15.56
N GLY A 10 31.73 18.49 14.37
CA GLY A 10 31.73 19.09 13.02
C GLY A 10 31.09 20.48 12.87
N SER A 11 31.83 21.40 12.23
CA SER A 11 31.50 22.82 12.21
C SER A 11 30.05 23.07 11.78
N ARG A 12 29.38 24.05 12.40
CA ARG A 12 28.00 24.45 12.06
C ARG A 12 27.83 24.68 10.55
N PHE A 13 28.89 25.10 9.88
CA PHE A 13 28.98 25.31 8.44
C PHE A 13 28.87 24.00 7.64
N GLU A 14 29.66 22.96 7.95
CA GLU A 14 29.58 21.65 7.29
C GLU A 14 28.18 21.02 7.40
N ARG A 15 27.54 21.19 8.57
CA ARG A 15 26.17 20.74 8.78
C ARG A 15 25.18 21.52 7.90
N VAL A 16 25.26 22.85 7.85
CA VAL A 16 24.38 23.68 7.00
C VAL A 16 24.57 23.36 5.52
N SER A 17 25.81 23.14 5.06
CA SER A 17 26.12 22.80 3.67
C SER A 17 25.60 21.42 3.26
N LEU A 18 25.72 20.40 4.12
CA LEU A 18 25.13 19.07 3.87
C LEU A 18 23.60 19.13 3.74
N TRP A 19 22.95 20.00 4.52
CA TRP A 19 21.50 20.17 4.44
C TRP A 19 21.06 21.00 3.25
N GLY A 20 21.79 22.07 2.91
CA GLY A 20 21.59 22.78 1.64
C GLY A 20 21.67 21.81 0.45
N LEU A 21 22.62 20.87 0.50
CA LEU A 21 22.73 19.81 -0.49
C LEU A 21 21.53 18.86 -0.47
N LEU A 22 21.09 18.35 0.68
CA LEU A 22 19.93 17.44 0.74
C LEU A 22 18.63 18.11 0.27
N TRP A 23 18.43 19.38 0.58
CA TRP A 23 17.28 20.16 0.12
C TRP A 23 17.37 20.44 -1.37
N LEU A 24 18.56 20.77 -1.87
CA LEU A 24 18.81 20.92 -3.30
C LEU A 24 18.55 19.60 -4.03
N VAL A 25 19.04 18.47 -3.52
CA VAL A 25 18.79 17.13 -4.07
C VAL A 25 17.29 16.82 -4.07
N ALA A 26 16.58 17.12 -2.99
CA ALA A 26 15.13 16.91 -2.93
C ALA A 26 14.38 17.79 -3.94
N ALA A 27 14.75 19.06 -4.07
CA ALA A 27 14.16 20.00 -5.02
C ALA A 27 14.46 19.60 -6.48
N VAL A 28 15.71 19.22 -6.78
CA VAL A 28 16.12 18.72 -8.10
C VAL A 28 15.39 17.42 -8.43
N SER A 29 15.30 16.49 -7.48
CA SER A 29 14.59 15.22 -7.67
C SER A 29 13.10 15.44 -7.92
N LEU A 30 12.46 16.34 -7.16
CA LEU A 30 11.07 16.71 -7.36
C LEU A 30 10.86 17.40 -8.70
N GLY A 31 11.75 18.33 -9.08
CA GLY A 31 11.73 19.00 -10.37
C GLY A 31 11.87 18.02 -11.53
N TYR A 32 12.78 17.04 -11.41
CA TYR A 32 12.95 15.98 -12.40
C TYR A 32 11.72 15.06 -12.49
N ALA A 33 11.17 14.65 -11.35
CA ALA A 33 9.94 13.86 -11.30
C ALA A 33 8.76 14.63 -11.91
N ALA A 34 8.61 15.92 -11.59
CA ALA A 34 7.58 16.77 -12.17
C ALA A 34 7.77 16.92 -13.69
N TRP A 35 8.99 17.15 -14.15
CA TRP A 35 9.29 17.21 -15.58
C TRP A 35 8.93 15.91 -16.30
N ARG A 36 9.25 14.74 -15.71
CA ARG A 36 8.90 13.43 -16.27
C ARG A 36 7.39 13.17 -16.28
N LEU A 37 6.68 13.58 -15.23
CA LEU A 37 5.25 13.32 -15.05
C LEU A 37 4.35 14.29 -15.82
N PHE A 38 4.77 15.54 -15.99
CA PHE A 38 3.97 16.61 -16.58
C PHE A 38 4.51 17.10 -17.93
N GLY A 39 5.76 16.79 -18.29
CA GLY A 39 6.34 17.16 -19.59
C GLY A 39 5.69 16.43 -20.78
N HIS A 40 5.06 15.28 -20.52
CA HIS A 40 4.20 14.60 -21.47
C HIS A 40 2.96 14.08 -20.73
N ILE A 41 1.77 14.40 -21.23
CA ILE A 41 0.50 13.99 -20.62
C ILE A 41 -0.05 12.81 -21.44
N PRO A 42 0.18 11.56 -21.01
CA PRO A 42 -0.30 10.40 -21.75
C PRO A 42 -1.80 10.19 -21.55
N TYR A 43 -2.38 9.40 -22.45
CA TYR A 43 -3.67 8.76 -22.23
C TYR A 43 -3.58 7.79 -21.04
N ARG A 44 -4.61 7.76 -20.21
CA ARG A 44 -4.67 6.97 -18.97
C ARG A 44 -5.92 6.09 -18.97
N ILE A 45 -5.72 4.81 -19.21
CA ILE A 45 -6.82 3.86 -19.43
C ILE A 45 -7.80 3.78 -18.27
N ASP A 46 -7.33 3.79 -17.01
CA ASP A 46 -8.24 3.61 -15.88
C ASP A 46 -9.05 4.88 -15.59
N ILE A 47 -8.47 6.05 -15.84
CA ILE A 47 -9.21 7.32 -15.77
C ILE A 47 -10.32 7.35 -16.81
N ASP A 48 -10.08 6.84 -18.01
CA ASP A 48 -11.09 6.74 -19.05
C ASP A 48 -12.27 5.87 -18.60
N ILE A 49 -12.01 4.73 -17.95
CA ILE A 49 -13.05 3.90 -17.36
C ILE A 49 -13.79 4.62 -16.24
N TYR A 50 -13.11 5.41 -15.40
CA TYR A 50 -13.77 6.20 -14.35
C TYR A 50 -14.69 7.26 -14.96
N GLN A 51 -14.21 8.00 -15.96
CA GLN A 51 -14.98 9.02 -16.66
C GLN A 51 -16.20 8.41 -17.35
N MET A 52 -16.02 7.30 -18.08
CA MET A 52 -17.12 6.64 -18.79
C MET A 52 -18.14 6.01 -17.82
N GLY A 53 -17.70 5.44 -16.70
CA GLY A 53 -18.60 4.94 -15.65
C GLY A 53 -19.41 6.07 -15.00
N SER A 54 -18.75 7.17 -14.63
CA SER A 54 -19.44 8.37 -14.12
C SER A 54 -20.40 8.97 -15.12
N GLN A 55 -20.03 9.04 -16.40
CA GLN A 55 -20.88 9.56 -17.47
C GLN A 55 -22.08 8.64 -17.71
N ALA A 56 -21.88 7.32 -17.70
CA ALA A 56 -22.98 6.36 -17.79
C ALA A 56 -23.99 6.57 -16.66
N TRP A 57 -23.53 6.74 -15.42
CA TRP A 57 -24.41 7.04 -14.29
C TRP A 57 -25.16 8.38 -14.47
N LEU A 58 -24.48 9.44 -14.91
CA LEU A 58 -25.11 10.74 -15.20
C LEU A 58 -26.18 10.66 -16.29
N ASP A 59 -25.96 9.83 -17.30
CA ASP A 59 -26.88 9.62 -18.42
C ASP A 59 -28.01 8.61 -18.10
N GLY A 60 -28.05 8.06 -16.88
CA GLY A 60 -29.00 7.01 -16.51
C GLY A 60 -28.80 5.68 -17.24
N ARG A 61 -27.58 5.44 -17.76
CA ARG A 61 -27.17 4.19 -18.42
C ARG A 61 -26.65 3.19 -17.38
N PRO A 62 -26.90 1.88 -17.57
CA PRO A 62 -26.46 0.86 -16.63
C PRO A 62 -24.94 0.73 -16.59
N LEU A 63 -24.40 0.43 -15.40
CA LEU A 63 -22.97 0.20 -15.20
C LEU A 63 -22.55 -1.26 -15.42
N TYR A 64 -23.47 -2.21 -15.18
CA TYR A 64 -23.16 -3.64 -15.16
C TYR A 64 -24.07 -4.48 -16.07
N SER A 65 -25.35 -4.10 -16.22
CA SER A 65 -26.36 -4.92 -16.91
C SER A 65 -25.99 -5.31 -18.34
N GLY A 66 -26.06 -6.61 -18.64
CA GLY A 66 -25.89 -7.13 -20.00
C GLY A 66 -24.45 -7.09 -20.51
N ASP A 67 -23.48 -7.36 -19.64
CA ASP A 67 -22.04 -7.36 -19.95
C ASP A 67 -21.54 -6.04 -20.53
N VAL A 68 -22.06 -4.92 -20.02
CA VAL A 68 -21.64 -3.58 -20.44
C VAL A 68 -20.12 -3.43 -20.28
N LYS A 69 -19.47 -3.10 -21.39
CA LYS A 69 -18.06 -2.75 -21.46
C LYS A 69 -17.91 -1.40 -22.11
N PHE A 70 -16.97 -0.64 -21.59
CA PHE A 70 -16.65 0.71 -22.02
C PHE A 70 -15.55 0.65 -23.08
N HIS A 71 -15.82 1.26 -24.23
CA HIS A 71 -14.92 1.26 -25.37
C HIS A 71 -13.85 2.34 -25.20
N THR A 72 -12.59 1.93 -25.15
CA THR A 72 -11.44 2.83 -25.03
C THR A 72 -10.90 3.21 -26.41
N PRO A 73 -10.29 4.41 -26.58
CA PRO A 73 -9.66 4.84 -27.83
C PRO A 73 -8.53 3.93 -28.32
N ILE A 74 -7.99 3.07 -27.45
CA ILE A 74 -6.94 2.10 -27.77
C ILE A 74 -7.49 0.73 -28.22
N GLY A 75 -8.80 0.63 -28.46
CA GLY A 75 -9.46 -0.57 -28.99
C GLY A 75 -9.77 -1.65 -27.96
N LEU A 76 -9.61 -1.36 -26.66
CA LEU A 76 -9.98 -2.28 -25.57
C LEU A 76 -11.38 -1.96 -25.06
N ASN A 77 -12.14 -3.01 -24.75
CA ASN A 77 -13.45 -2.91 -24.10
C ASN A 77 -13.32 -3.43 -22.66
N LEU A 78 -13.46 -2.55 -21.67
CA LEU A 78 -13.26 -2.91 -20.27
C LEU A 78 -14.53 -2.68 -19.44
N PRO A 79 -14.82 -3.55 -18.46
CA PRO A 79 -15.96 -3.36 -17.57
C PRO A 79 -15.65 -2.31 -16.49
N PHE A 80 -16.71 -1.73 -15.90
CA PHE A 80 -16.58 -1.01 -14.64
C PHE A 80 -16.51 -2.01 -13.48
N THR A 81 -15.46 -1.93 -12.66
CA THR A 81 -15.12 -2.95 -11.64
C THR A 81 -15.32 -2.50 -10.20
N TYR A 82 -15.63 -1.22 -9.99
CA TYR A 82 -15.77 -0.61 -8.67
C TYR A 82 -17.23 -0.67 -8.20
N PRO A 83 -17.50 -0.59 -6.88
CA PRO A 83 -18.85 -0.39 -6.38
C PRO A 83 -19.51 0.86 -6.99
N PRO A 84 -20.86 0.91 -7.13
CA PRO A 84 -21.58 2.00 -7.79
C PRO A 84 -21.29 3.39 -7.21
N LEU A 85 -21.05 3.50 -5.89
CA LEU A 85 -20.68 4.77 -5.26
C LEU A 85 -19.43 5.40 -5.90
N ALA A 86 -18.49 4.57 -6.39
CA ALA A 86 -17.29 5.06 -7.05
C ALA A 86 -17.62 5.85 -8.33
N ALA A 87 -18.63 5.44 -9.11
CA ALA A 87 -19.07 6.19 -10.29
C ALA A 87 -19.53 7.61 -9.93
N VAL A 88 -20.15 7.79 -8.76
CA VAL A 88 -20.53 9.12 -8.26
C VAL A 88 -19.30 9.92 -7.82
N VAL A 89 -18.39 9.28 -7.06
CA VAL A 89 -17.18 9.95 -6.57
C VAL A 89 -16.25 10.39 -7.69
N PHE A 90 -16.27 9.68 -8.83
CA PHE A 90 -15.47 10.02 -10.01
C PHE A 90 -16.09 11.07 -10.94
N ILE A 91 -17.32 11.57 -10.68
CA ILE A 91 -17.98 12.61 -11.48
C ILE A 91 -17.08 13.83 -11.78
N PRO A 92 -16.30 14.37 -10.83
CA PRO A 92 -15.42 15.50 -11.13
C PRO A 92 -14.43 15.22 -12.27
N PHE A 93 -14.00 13.96 -12.44
CA PHE A 93 -13.17 13.57 -13.59
C PHE A 93 -13.98 13.51 -14.89
N ALA A 94 -15.24 13.09 -14.87
CA ALA A 94 -16.08 13.05 -16.08
C ALA A 94 -16.28 14.43 -16.72
N TRP A 95 -16.24 15.50 -15.92
CA TRP A 95 -16.32 16.87 -16.41
C TRP A 95 -15.02 17.40 -17.03
N LEU A 96 -13.90 16.70 -16.82
CA LEU A 96 -12.60 17.07 -17.38
C LEU A 96 -12.40 16.36 -18.71
N HIS A 97 -11.80 17.04 -19.69
CA HIS A 97 -11.25 16.34 -20.84
C HIS A 97 -10.03 15.51 -20.43
N MET A 98 -9.72 14.46 -21.20
CA MET A 98 -8.68 13.47 -20.85
C MET A 98 -7.33 14.09 -20.42
N PRO A 99 -6.73 15.07 -21.13
CA PRO A 99 -5.51 15.72 -20.64
C PRO A 99 -5.62 16.36 -19.25
N ALA A 100 -6.72 17.08 -18.95
CA ALA A 100 -6.92 17.70 -17.65
C ALA A 100 -7.15 16.66 -16.54
N ALA A 101 -7.91 15.60 -16.84
CA ALA A 101 -8.10 14.46 -15.96
C ALA A 101 -6.77 13.76 -15.64
N SER A 102 -5.93 13.54 -16.67
CA SER A 102 -4.58 12.99 -16.52
C SER A 102 -3.69 13.83 -15.64
N VAL A 103 -3.71 15.16 -15.77
CA VAL A 103 -2.94 16.07 -14.89
C VAL A 103 -3.49 16.01 -13.46
N ALA A 104 -4.81 16.07 -13.29
CA ALA A 104 -5.45 16.05 -11.98
C ALA A 104 -5.13 14.77 -11.20
N ILE A 105 -5.26 13.59 -11.82
CA ILE A 105 -4.92 12.33 -11.13
C ILE A 105 -3.42 12.21 -10.85
N THR A 106 -2.56 12.75 -11.71
CA THR A 106 -1.11 12.72 -11.52
C THR A 106 -0.72 13.57 -10.31
N LEU A 107 -1.27 14.78 -10.21
CA LEU A 107 -1.09 15.67 -9.06
C LEU A 107 -1.63 15.02 -7.77
N LEU A 108 -2.83 14.45 -7.83
CA LEU A 108 -3.44 13.77 -6.69
C LEU A 108 -2.57 12.59 -6.23
N THR A 109 -2.14 11.74 -7.15
CA THR A 109 -1.29 10.57 -6.86
C THR A 109 0.03 10.98 -6.24
N LEU A 110 0.71 11.99 -6.79
CA LEU A 110 1.97 12.50 -6.24
C LEU A 110 1.78 13.07 -4.83
N LEU A 111 0.71 13.86 -4.63
CA LEU A 111 0.39 14.45 -3.33
C LEU A 111 0.11 13.37 -2.28
N VAL A 112 -0.75 12.39 -2.58
CA VAL A 112 -1.12 11.34 -1.61
C VAL A 112 0.05 10.40 -1.33
N LEU A 113 0.96 10.16 -2.29
CA LEU A 113 2.20 9.42 -2.04
C LEU A 113 3.14 10.16 -1.08
N ILE A 114 3.29 11.48 -1.23
CA ILE A 114 4.08 12.29 -0.30
C ILE A 114 3.42 12.28 1.09
N VAL A 115 2.11 12.54 1.16
CA VAL A 115 1.35 12.56 2.42
C VAL A 115 1.43 11.22 3.15
N SER A 116 1.14 10.11 2.46
CA SER A 116 1.22 8.77 3.05
C SER A 116 2.64 8.45 3.53
N THR A 117 3.67 8.81 2.76
CA THR A 117 5.07 8.62 3.17
C THR A 117 5.40 9.43 4.42
N VAL A 118 4.97 10.70 4.51
CA VAL A 118 5.13 11.53 5.72
C VAL A 118 4.44 10.89 6.93
N VAL A 119 3.23 10.34 6.74
CA VAL A 119 2.47 9.68 7.80
C VAL A 119 3.15 8.39 8.26
N VAL A 120 3.68 7.58 7.34
CA VAL A 120 4.46 6.38 7.66
C VAL A 120 5.73 6.75 8.44
N LEU A 121 6.52 7.71 7.95
CA LEU A 121 7.71 8.21 8.63
C LEU A 121 7.38 8.78 10.02
N SER A 122 6.21 9.41 10.15
CA SER A 122 5.73 9.93 11.43
C SER A 122 5.31 8.84 12.41
N GLY A 123 4.57 7.83 11.94
CA GLY A 123 4.18 6.66 12.73
C GLY A 123 5.38 5.83 13.17
N LEU A 124 6.44 5.81 12.36
CA LEU A 124 7.73 5.23 12.70
C LEU A 124 8.61 6.17 13.55
N GLU A 125 8.19 7.38 13.89
CA GLU A 125 8.99 8.36 14.64
C GLU A 125 10.36 8.69 14.02
N VAL A 126 10.51 8.57 12.70
CA VAL A 126 11.75 8.94 12.01
C VAL A 126 12.00 10.44 12.21
N TRP A 127 13.20 10.81 12.67
CA TRP A 127 13.59 12.20 12.95
C TRP A 127 12.56 12.99 13.77
N ALA A 128 11.99 12.38 14.82
CA ALA A 128 11.14 13.10 15.79
C ALA A 128 11.91 14.24 16.49
N SER A 129 13.13 13.96 16.93
CA SER A 129 14.10 14.95 17.42
C SER A 129 15.41 14.81 16.65
N SER A 130 16.15 15.92 16.51
CA SER A 130 17.49 15.89 15.95
C SER A 130 18.32 17.01 16.58
N ARG A 131 19.48 16.66 17.15
CA ARG A 131 20.48 17.64 17.59
C ARG A 131 21.25 18.25 16.42
N ALA A 132 21.27 17.56 15.26
CA ALA A 132 21.96 18.00 14.06
C ALA A 132 21.11 18.94 13.19
N LEU A 133 19.78 18.90 13.33
CA LEU A 133 18.83 19.74 12.61
C LEU A 133 17.83 20.39 13.57
N PRO A 134 18.04 21.66 13.95
CA PRO A 134 16.99 22.46 14.56
C PRO A 134 15.83 22.62 13.58
N GLY A 135 14.59 22.55 14.06
CA GLY A 135 13.40 22.81 13.25
C GLY A 135 12.29 21.78 13.43
N PRO A 136 11.10 22.05 12.88
CA PRO A 136 9.94 21.19 13.06
C PRO A 136 10.14 19.80 12.44
N GLY A 137 9.82 18.74 13.19
CA GLY A 137 9.97 17.36 12.70
C GLY A 137 9.17 17.05 11.45
N TRP A 138 8.00 17.70 11.27
CA TRP A 138 7.16 17.53 10.09
C TRP A 138 7.85 17.98 8.79
N LEU A 139 8.61 19.09 8.84
CA LEU A 139 9.29 19.63 7.67
C LEU A 139 10.45 18.72 7.24
N ARG A 140 11.20 18.18 8.21
CA ARG A 140 12.25 17.17 7.95
C ARG A 140 11.67 15.92 7.28
N ARG A 141 10.52 15.44 7.76
CA ARG A 141 9.83 14.28 7.19
C ARG A 141 9.24 14.56 5.82
N LEU A 142 8.75 15.77 5.58
CA LEU A 142 8.25 16.19 4.27
C LEU A 142 9.36 16.11 3.21
N TRP A 143 10.52 16.69 3.49
CA TRP A 143 11.66 16.62 2.57
C TRP A 143 12.18 15.21 2.38
N LEU A 144 12.25 14.42 3.45
CA LEU A 144 12.60 13.00 3.34
C LEU A 144 11.58 12.23 2.48
N ALA A 145 10.29 12.50 2.64
CA ALA A 145 9.25 11.90 1.81
C ALA A 145 9.42 12.30 0.34
N VAL A 146 9.73 13.57 0.04
CA VAL A 146 10.02 14.01 -1.34
C VAL A 146 11.23 13.27 -1.91
N MET A 147 12.33 13.15 -1.16
CA MET A 147 13.53 12.42 -1.60
C MET A 147 13.29 10.92 -1.83
N ILE A 148 12.29 10.34 -1.17
CA ILE A 148 11.90 8.93 -1.35
C ILE A 148 10.94 8.78 -2.53
N VAL A 149 9.89 9.61 -2.57
CA VAL A 149 8.81 9.50 -3.56
C VAL A 149 9.30 9.86 -4.95
N ALA A 150 10.11 10.91 -5.10
CA ALA A 150 10.60 11.36 -6.40
C ALA A 150 11.34 10.28 -7.22
N PRO A 151 12.33 9.55 -6.68
CA PRO A 151 12.91 8.41 -7.39
C PRO A 151 11.93 7.23 -7.49
N ALA A 152 11.07 7.00 -6.48
CA ALA A 152 10.10 5.92 -6.52
C ALA A 152 9.12 6.03 -7.71
N THR A 153 8.71 7.24 -8.09
CA THR A 153 7.80 7.45 -9.24
C THR A 153 8.42 7.05 -10.58
N ILE A 154 9.75 7.01 -10.64
CA ILE A 154 10.51 6.75 -11.87
C ILE A 154 10.98 5.31 -11.93
N TRP A 155 11.49 4.79 -10.81
CA TRP A 155 12.24 3.54 -10.78
C TRP A 155 11.45 2.37 -10.23
N LEU A 156 10.41 2.59 -9.41
CA LEU A 156 9.65 1.51 -8.81
C LEU A 156 8.40 1.24 -9.64
N GLU A 157 8.36 0.07 -10.27
CA GLU A 157 7.32 -0.28 -11.24
C GLU A 157 5.90 -0.14 -10.68
N PRO A 158 5.53 -0.60 -9.47
CA PRO A 158 4.16 -0.44 -8.99
C PRO A 158 3.76 1.02 -8.85
N ILE A 159 4.70 1.89 -8.48
CA ILE A 159 4.46 3.32 -8.32
C ILE A 159 4.35 3.98 -9.70
N SER A 160 5.30 3.69 -10.60
CA SER A 160 5.27 4.20 -11.98
C SER A 160 3.99 3.78 -12.72
N SER A 161 3.56 2.53 -12.54
CA SER A 161 2.33 1.99 -13.12
C SER A 161 1.08 2.68 -12.56
N ASN A 162 1.06 3.13 -11.29
CA ASN A 162 -0.07 3.95 -10.80
C ASN A 162 -0.20 5.26 -11.56
N PHE A 163 0.93 5.92 -11.85
CA PHE A 163 0.92 7.11 -12.69
C PHE A 163 0.49 6.76 -14.10
N ALA A 164 1.14 5.81 -14.77
CA ALA A 164 0.87 5.44 -16.16
C ALA A 164 -0.61 5.19 -16.42
N PHE A 165 -1.27 4.43 -15.54
CA PHE A 165 -2.67 4.06 -15.69
C PHE A 165 -3.67 5.09 -15.14
N GLY A 166 -3.25 5.96 -14.21
CA GLY A 166 -4.15 6.91 -13.52
C GLY A 166 -4.98 6.23 -12.42
N GLN A 167 -4.32 5.40 -11.61
CA GLN A 167 -4.98 4.53 -10.63
C GLN A 167 -5.37 5.23 -9.32
N ILE A 168 -6.49 4.79 -8.72
CA ILE A 168 -6.94 5.28 -7.40
C ILE A 168 -6.22 4.56 -6.24
N ASN A 169 -5.44 3.52 -6.49
CA ASN A 169 -4.89 2.68 -5.41
C ASN A 169 -4.01 3.46 -4.43
N ALA A 170 -3.26 4.47 -4.89
CA ALA A 170 -2.49 5.34 -4.00
C ALA A 170 -3.39 6.15 -3.04
N VAL A 171 -4.57 6.57 -3.49
CA VAL A 171 -5.59 7.25 -2.66
C VAL A 171 -6.12 6.28 -1.61
N LEU A 172 -6.55 5.08 -2.02
CA LEU A 172 -7.06 4.05 -1.10
C LEU A 172 -6.01 3.63 -0.07
N MET A 173 -4.77 3.41 -0.50
CA MET A 173 -3.64 3.14 0.39
C MET A 173 -3.48 4.26 1.42
N THR A 174 -3.57 5.52 0.98
CA THR A 174 -3.42 6.68 1.86
C THR A 174 -4.53 6.76 2.89
N LEU A 175 -5.79 6.48 2.52
CA LEU A 175 -6.91 6.40 3.46
C LEU A 175 -6.66 5.37 4.56
N VAL A 176 -6.18 4.18 4.19
CA VAL A 176 -5.83 3.12 5.16
C VAL A 176 -4.66 3.56 6.04
N ILE A 177 -3.59 4.13 5.46
CA ILE A 177 -2.42 4.60 6.21
C ILE A 177 -2.83 5.66 7.24
N LEU A 178 -3.70 6.60 6.85
CA LEU A 178 -4.21 7.67 7.71
C LEU A 178 -5.03 7.14 8.90
N ASP A 179 -5.70 6.00 8.77
CA ASP A 179 -6.38 5.35 9.89
C ASP A 179 -5.47 4.48 10.75
N CYS A 180 -4.49 3.80 10.14
CA CYS A 180 -3.73 2.75 10.82
C CYS A 180 -2.41 3.21 11.46
N PHE A 181 -1.72 4.21 10.90
CA PHE A 181 -0.39 4.64 11.34
C PHE A 181 -0.40 5.74 12.41
N PRO A 182 -1.22 6.80 12.33
CA PRO A 182 -1.24 7.83 13.35
C PRO A 182 -1.64 7.29 14.72
N ARG A 183 -0.93 7.72 15.77
CA ARG A 183 -1.29 7.40 17.17
C ARG A 183 -2.66 7.92 17.56
N ARG A 184 -3.00 9.12 17.08
CA ARG A 184 -4.30 9.78 17.23
C ARG A 184 -4.74 10.32 15.87
N THR A 185 -6.03 10.23 15.59
CA THR A 185 -6.69 10.75 14.40
C THR A 185 -7.67 11.85 14.82
N PRO A 186 -7.86 12.91 14.01
CA PRO A 186 -8.87 13.93 14.30
C PRO A 186 -10.30 13.44 13.97
N TRP A 187 -10.43 12.36 13.20
CA TRP A 187 -11.68 11.63 12.95
C TRP A 187 -11.74 10.32 13.76
N PRO A 188 -12.93 9.70 13.89
CA PRO A 188 -13.06 8.35 14.45
C PRO A 188 -12.25 7.35 13.63
N ARG A 189 -11.23 6.73 14.25
CA ARG A 189 -10.38 5.74 13.58
C ARG A 189 -11.25 4.62 12.97
N GLY A 190 -10.98 4.29 11.71
CA GLY A 190 -11.75 3.32 10.93
C GLY A 190 -12.69 3.97 9.91
N LEU A 191 -13.01 5.26 10.06
CA LEU A 191 -13.86 5.99 9.11
C LEU A 191 -13.28 5.95 7.68
N LEU A 192 -12.00 6.26 7.50
CA LEU A 192 -11.39 6.31 6.17
C LEU A 192 -11.22 4.91 5.57
N LEU A 193 -10.97 3.91 6.41
CA LEU A 193 -10.99 2.50 6.00
C LEU A 193 -12.37 2.12 5.45
N GLY A 194 -13.45 2.42 6.18
CA GLY A 194 -14.81 2.11 5.75
C GLY A 194 -15.19 2.77 4.42
N LEU A 195 -14.84 4.05 4.26
CA LEU A 195 -15.00 4.75 2.97
C LEU A 195 -14.17 4.09 1.86
N GLY A 196 -12.93 3.69 2.15
CA GLY A 196 -12.08 2.98 1.21
C GLY A 196 -12.71 1.65 0.75
N ILE A 197 -13.28 0.87 1.67
CA ILE A 197 -13.99 -0.39 1.36
C ILE A 197 -15.19 -0.14 0.45
N ALA A 198 -15.94 0.94 0.70
CA ALA A 198 -17.11 1.29 -0.11
C ALA A 198 -16.75 1.76 -1.53
N LEU A 199 -15.53 2.27 -1.73
CA LEU A 199 -15.03 2.68 -3.05
C LEU A 199 -14.33 1.54 -3.80
N LYS A 200 -13.75 0.57 -3.09
CA LYS A 200 -13.16 -0.65 -3.64
C LYS A 200 -13.11 -1.67 -2.52
N LEU A 201 -13.55 -2.91 -2.70
CA LEU A 201 -13.60 -3.89 -1.60
C LEU A 201 -12.21 -4.26 -1.02
N THR A 202 -11.12 -4.00 -1.76
CA THR A 202 -9.78 -4.48 -1.41
C THR A 202 -9.27 -4.07 -0.02
N PRO A 203 -9.56 -2.86 0.53
CA PRO A 203 -9.14 -2.51 1.89
C PRO A 203 -9.85 -3.32 2.99
N ALA A 204 -10.89 -4.11 2.70
CA ALA A 204 -11.62 -4.87 3.72
C ALA A 204 -10.70 -5.80 4.54
N VAL A 205 -9.60 -6.27 3.94
CA VAL A 205 -8.57 -7.07 4.63
C VAL A 205 -8.00 -6.37 5.87
N PHE A 206 -7.97 -5.02 5.91
CA PHE A 206 -7.48 -4.25 7.07
C PHE A 206 -8.41 -4.31 8.28
N LEU A 207 -9.64 -4.82 8.16
CA LEU A 207 -10.44 -5.17 9.34
C LEU A 207 -9.71 -6.20 10.21
N LEU A 208 -8.92 -7.09 9.61
CA LEU A 208 -8.07 -8.05 10.34
C LEU A 208 -7.06 -7.34 11.25
N TYR A 209 -6.53 -6.19 10.84
CA TYR A 209 -5.62 -5.40 11.66
C TYR A 209 -6.29 -4.89 12.94
N PHE A 210 -7.48 -4.32 12.85
CA PHE A 210 -8.21 -3.86 14.04
C PHE A 210 -8.65 -5.02 14.92
N LEU A 211 -9.09 -6.14 14.33
CA LEU A 211 -9.46 -7.34 15.06
C LEU A 211 -8.28 -7.90 15.87
N LEU A 212 -7.11 -8.06 15.26
CA LEU A 212 -5.92 -8.59 15.94
C LEU A 212 -5.30 -7.60 16.93
N ARG A 213 -5.47 -6.29 16.69
CA ARG A 213 -5.13 -5.24 17.65
C ARG A 213 -6.13 -5.14 18.81
N ARG A 214 -7.27 -5.83 18.73
CA ARG A 214 -8.42 -5.73 19.66
C ARG A 214 -9.00 -4.31 19.74
N ASP A 215 -8.88 -3.53 18.66
CA ASP A 215 -9.48 -2.20 18.54
C ASP A 215 -10.91 -2.33 17.98
N ASN A 216 -11.81 -2.91 18.79
CA ASN A 216 -13.19 -3.19 18.39
C ASN A 216 -13.94 -1.92 17.96
N ARG A 217 -13.64 -0.78 18.59
CA ARG A 217 -14.24 0.51 18.24
C ARG A 217 -13.85 0.92 16.82
N ALA A 218 -12.58 0.78 16.45
CA ALA A 218 -12.15 1.10 15.08
C ALA A 218 -12.72 0.12 14.06
N ALA A 219 -12.79 -1.18 14.38
CA ALA A 219 -13.44 -2.17 13.53
C ALA A 219 -14.93 -1.86 13.28
N LEU A 220 -15.67 -1.56 14.36
CA LEU A 220 -17.09 -1.17 14.29
C LEU A 220 -17.28 0.12 13.50
N THR A 221 -16.39 1.10 13.70
CA THR A 221 -16.43 2.38 12.96
C THR A 221 -16.19 2.16 11.47
N ALA A 222 -15.26 1.28 11.11
CA ALA A 222 -15.00 0.93 9.71
C ALA A 222 -16.19 0.21 9.07
N VAL A 223 -16.79 -0.76 9.76
CA VAL A 223 -18.00 -1.44 9.28
C VAL A 223 -19.18 -0.47 9.15
N ALA A 224 -19.40 0.39 10.14
CA ALA A 224 -20.47 1.38 10.12
C ALA A 224 -20.27 2.40 8.99
N SER A 225 -19.05 2.88 8.79
CA SER A 225 -18.73 3.81 7.70
C SER A 225 -18.90 3.16 6.33
N PHE A 226 -18.45 1.91 6.17
CA PHE A 226 -18.67 1.14 4.96
C PHE A 226 -20.16 0.95 4.66
N ALA A 227 -20.95 0.56 5.68
CA ALA A 227 -22.39 0.39 5.55
C ALA A 227 -23.08 1.70 5.17
N ALA A 228 -22.76 2.81 5.86
CA ALA A 228 -23.33 4.12 5.56
C ALA A 228 -23.02 4.60 4.14
N ALA A 229 -21.77 4.45 3.69
CA ALA A 229 -21.37 4.80 2.32
C ALA A 229 -22.04 3.89 1.28
N THR A 230 -22.16 2.59 1.55
CA THR A 230 -22.85 1.65 0.68
C THR A 230 -24.34 1.98 0.57
N LEU A 231 -24.99 2.32 1.68
CA LEU A 231 -26.39 2.78 1.69
C LEU A 231 -26.57 4.09 0.90
N ALA A 232 -25.61 5.01 0.97
CA ALA A 232 -25.61 6.18 0.10
C ALA A 232 -25.49 5.78 -1.39
N GLY A 233 -24.67 4.76 -1.70
CA GLY A 233 -24.63 4.14 -3.02
C GLY A 233 -25.98 3.60 -3.49
N PHE A 234 -26.70 2.87 -2.63
CA PHE A 234 -28.06 2.40 -2.93
C PHE A 234 -29.06 3.54 -3.16
N ALA A 235 -28.96 4.62 -2.38
CA ALA A 235 -29.82 5.79 -2.56
C ALA A 235 -29.56 6.52 -3.89
N LEU A 236 -28.32 6.52 -4.37
CA LEU A 236 -27.91 7.22 -5.59
C LEU A 236 -27.98 6.36 -6.86
N ALA A 237 -27.82 5.04 -6.73
CA ALA A 237 -27.72 4.10 -7.84
C ALA A 237 -28.36 2.76 -7.47
N TRP A 238 -29.68 2.76 -7.22
CA TRP A 238 -30.40 1.60 -6.68
C TRP A 238 -30.21 0.31 -7.51
N ARG A 239 -30.48 0.38 -8.83
CA ARG A 239 -30.42 -0.78 -9.73
C ARG A 239 -28.99 -1.31 -9.85
N ASP A 240 -28.02 -0.44 -10.13
CA ASP A 240 -26.61 -0.81 -10.22
C ASP A 240 -26.07 -1.35 -8.89
N SER A 241 -26.54 -0.84 -7.74
CA SER A 241 -26.18 -1.37 -6.43
C SER A 241 -26.71 -2.77 -6.20
N TRP A 242 -27.98 -3.02 -6.55
CA TRP A 242 -28.54 -4.35 -6.44
C TRP A 242 -27.77 -5.36 -7.29
N GLU A 243 -27.54 -5.04 -8.55
CA GLU A 243 -26.78 -5.87 -9.48
C GLU A 243 -25.34 -6.10 -9.00
N TYR A 244 -24.67 -5.03 -8.54
CA TYR A 244 -23.30 -5.13 -8.05
C TYR A 244 -23.17 -6.14 -6.91
N TRP A 245 -24.00 -5.99 -5.87
CA TRP A 245 -23.90 -6.78 -4.65
C TRP A 245 -24.43 -8.22 -4.78
N THR A 246 -25.36 -8.46 -5.71
CA THR A 246 -25.99 -9.79 -5.87
C THR A 246 -25.32 -10.64 -6.95
N ASP A 247 -24.84 -10.04 -8.04
CA ASP A 247 -24.38 -10.75 -9.22
C ASP A 247 -22.93 -10.40 -9.59
N THR A 248 -22.65 -9.11 -9.79
CA THR A 248 -21.38 -8.64 -10.34
C THR A 248 -20.16 -9.00 -9.48
N LEU A 249 -20.32 -8.99 -8.15
CA LEU A 249 -19.26 -9.38 -7.21
C LEU A 249 -18.87 -10.85 -7.29
N GLN A 250 -19.78 -11.73 -7.74
CA GLN A 250 -19.53 -13.17 -7.83
C GLN A 250 -18.81 -13.55 -9.14
N HIS A 251 -19.00 -12.74 -10.19
CA HIS A 251 -18.44 -12.96 -11.53
C HIS A 251 -17.14 -12.16 -11.74
N THR A 252 -16.04 -12.64 -11.17
CA THR A 252 -14.72 -11.98 -11.29
C THR A 252 -14.03 -12.19 -12.64
N ASP A 253 -14.45 -13.21 -13.40
CA ASP A 253 -13.97 -13.55 -14.75
C ASP A 253 -14.19 -12.42 -15.77
N ARG A 254 -15.17 -11.54 -15.54
CA ARG A 254 -15.42 -10.35 -16.37
C ARG A 254 -14.27 -9.35 -16.40
N ILE A 255 -13.45 -9.30 -15.34
CA ILE A 255 -12.44 -8.25 -15.10
C ILE A 255 -11.26 -8.35 -16.08
N GLY A 256 -10.99 -9.55 -16.58
CA GLY A 256 -9.90 -9.83 -17.50
C GLY A 256 -9.25 -11.18 -17.22
N SER A 257 -8.27 -11.56 -18.06
CA SER A 257 -7.56 -12.82 -17.90
C SER A 257 -6.70 -12.82 -16.63
N ALA A 258 -6.95 -13.77 -15.72
CA ALA A 258 -6.11 -14.02 -14.54
C ALA A 258 -4.67 -14.42 -14.90
N ALA A 259 -4.43 -14.90 -16.13
CA ALA A 259 -3.09 -15.27 -16.58
C ALA A 259 -2.21 -14.07 -16.97
N LEU A 260 -2.78 -12.86 -17.08
CA LEU A 260 -2.07 -11.64 -17.50
C LEU A 260 -0.79 -11.43 -16.69
N ASN A 261 0.34 -11.16 -17.32
CA ASN A 261 1.65 -11.11 -16.65
C ASN A 261 1.70 -10.19 -15.42
N THR A 262 1.02 -9.04 -15.48
CA THR A 262 0.97 -8.07 -14.39
C THR A 262 0.18 -8.56 -13.18
N ASP A 263 -0.62 -9.61 -13.30
CA ASP A 263 -1.40 -10.16 -12.19
C ASP A 263 -0.53 -10.98 -11.23
N GLN A 264 -0.16 -10.34 -10.13
CA GLN A 264 0.80 -10.83 -9.14
C GLN A 264 0.03 -11.26 -7.88
N ASN A 265 -0.62 -12.42 -7.94
CA ASN A 265 -1.26 -13.09 -6.80
C ASN A 265 -1.26 -14.61 -7.02
N ILE A 266 -1.75 -15.36 -6.03
CA ILE A 266 -1.84 -16.83 -6.11
C ILE A 266 -2.76 -17.29 -7.26
N ALA A 267 -3.92 -16.66 -7.44
CA ALA A 267 -4.87 -17.03 -8.49
C ALA A 267 -4.25 -16.89 -9.89
N GLY A 268 -3.57 -15.76 -10.16
CA GLY A 268 -2.86 -15.55 -11.41
C GLY A 268 -1.69 -16.51 -11.60
N ALA A 269 -0.95 -16.85 -10.53
CA ALA A 269 0.10 -17.87 -10.60
C ALA A 269 -0.47 -19.24 -11.02
N LEU A 270 -1.59 -19.65 -10.41
CA LEU A 270 -2.26 -20.91 -10.73
C LEU A 270 -2.91 -20.90 -12.11
N ALA A 271 -3.43 -19.76 -12.58
CA ALA A 271 -4.01 -19.60 -13.92
C ALA A 271 -2.99 -19.77 -15.06
N ARG A 272 -1.69 -19.68 -14.78
CA ARG A 272 -0.61 -19.92 -15.77
C ARG A 272 -0.12 -21.36 -15.80
N LEU A 273 -0.60 -22.21 -14.88
CA LEU A 273 -0.28 -23.62 -14.85
C LEU A 273 -1.31 -24.42 -15.67
N PRO A 274 -0.91 -25.53 -16.30
CA PRO A 274 -1.82 -26.40 -17.05
C PRO A 274 -2.66 -27.29 -16.10
N ILE A 275 -3.41 -26.66 -15.19
CA ILE A 275 -4.29 -27.32 -14.22
C ILE A 275 -5.74 -26.88 -14.47
N GLY A 276 -6.70 -27.78 -14.28
CA GLY A 276 -8.12 -27.46 -14.49
C GLY A 276 -8.64 -26.39 -13.52
N GLU A 277 -9.65 -25.62 -13.93
CA GLU A 277 -10.22 -24.50 -13.16
C GLU A 277 -10.65 -24.89 -11.74
N HIS A 278 -11.27 -26.07 -11.58
CA HIS A 278 -11.69 -26.56 -10.28
C HIS A 278 -10.50 -26.78 -9.33
N ALA A 279 -9.43 -27.40 -9.83
CA ALA A 279 -8.21 -27.61 -9.06
C ALA A 279 -7.51 -26.28 -8.72
N SER A 280 -7.46 -25.35 -9.69
CA SER A 280 -6.93 -24.00 -9.48
C SER A 280 -7.70 -23.26 -8.38
N ARG A 281 -9.04 -23.30 -8.40
CA ARG A 281 -9.89 -22.66 -7.38
C ARG A 281 -9.68 -23.27 -5.99
N LEU A 282 -9.63 -24.60 -5.89
CA LEU A 282 -9.37 -25.29 -4.61
C LEU A 282 -7.98 -24.94 -4.06
N LEU A 283 -6.94 -24.99 -4.89
CA LEU A 283 -5.59 -24.62 -4.50
C LEU A 283 -5.51 -23.16 -4.09
N TRP A 284 -6.17 -22.25 -4.81
CA TRP A 284 -6.22 -20.84 -4.45
C TRP A 284 -6.82 -20.63 -3.05
N VAL A 285 -7.95 -21.28 -2.73
CA VAL A 285 -8.57 -21.21 -1.41
C VAL A 285 -7.64 -21.78 -0.33
N LEU A 286 -7.08 -22.97 -0.55
CA LEU A 286 -6.18 -23.63 0.41
C LEU A 286 -4.94 -22.78 0.69
N LEU A 287 -4.26 -22.30 -0.36
CA LEU A 287 -3.09 -21.44 -0.24
C LEU A 287 -3.44 -20.11 0.41
N SER A 288 -4.59 -19.51 0.09
CA SER A 288 -5.06 -18.27 0.74
C SER A 288 -5.27 -18.45 2.24
N LEU A 289 -5.83 -19.58 2.67
CA LEU A 289 -5.97 -19.92 4.09
C LEU A 289 -4.62 -20.13 4.78
N LEU A 290 -3.64 -20.74 4.11
CA LEU A 290 -2.28 -20.88 4.63
C LEU A 290 -1.59 -19.52 4.79
N VAL A 291 -1.70 -18.63 3.80
CA VAL A 291 -1.15 -17.26 3.90
C VAL A 291 -1.89 -16.45 4.96
N LEU A 292 -3.20 -16.63 5.14
CA LEU A 292 -3.95 -16.03 6.24
C LEU A 292 -3.40 -16.50 7.60
N ALA A 293 -3.20 -17.81 7.78
CA ALA A 293 -2.64 -18.36 9.01
C ALA A 293 -1.24 -17.80 9.29
N ALA A 294 -0.36 -17.77 8.28
CA ALA A 294 0.98 -17.18 8.38
C ALA A 294 0.93 -15.68 8.73
N THR A 295 0.01 -14.94 8.12
CA THR A 295 -0.21 -13.51 8.38
C THR A 295 -0.68 -13.28 9.80
N ILE A 296 -1.69 -14.03 10.28
CA ILE A 296 -2.18 -13.93 11.67
C ILE A 296 -1.05 -14.24 12.65
N TRP A 297 -0.28 -15.30 12.39
CA TRP A 297 0.88 -15.68 13.20
C TRP A 297 1.91 -14.54 13.25
N ALA A 298 2.35 -14.04 12.09
CA ALA A 298 3.32 -12.95 12.01
C ALA A 298 2.80 -11.68 12.69
N MET A 299 1.55 -11.30 12.46
CA MET A 299 0.92 -10.13 13.07
C MET A 299 0.89 -10.21 14.60
N ARG A 300 0.50 -11.36 15.17
CA ARG A 300 0.51 -11.53 16.63
C ARG A 300 1.92 -11.31 17.21
N ARG A 301 2.95 -11.79 16.51
CA ARG A 301 4.36 -11.65 16.90
C ARG A 301 4.80 -10.19 16.84
N VAL A 302 4.59 -9.51 15.72
CA VAL A 302 5.04 -8.12 15.55
C VAL A 302 4.24 -7.14 16.42
N LEU A 303 2.93 -7.38 16.64
CA LEU A 303 2.12 -6.59 17.56
C LEU A 303 2.60 -6.76 19.00
N SER A 304 2.93 -7.98 19.43
CA SER A 304 3.54 -8.22 20.75
C SER A 304 4.91 -7.56 20.90
N ALA A 305 5.62 -7.36 19.79
CA ALA A 305 6.92 -6.70 19.73
C ALA A 305 6.84 -5.16 19.68
N GLY A 306 5.63 -4.59 19.73
CA GLY A 306 5.39 -3.15 19.67
C GLY A 306 5.48 -2.55 18.27
N GLU A 307 5.33 -3.35 17.21
CA GLU A 307 5.51 -2.93 15.81
C GLU A 307 4.19 -2.95 15.01
N PRO A 308 3.22 -2.06 15.31
CA PRO A 308 1.94 -2.02 14.60
C PRO A 308 2.07 -1.65 13.13
N ALA A 309 3.06 -0.83 12.76
CA ALA A 309 3.33 -0.47 11.37
C ALA A 309 3.65 -1.72 10.53
N LEU A 310 4.47 -2.64 11.06
CA LEU A 310 4.80 -3.89 10.38
C LEU A 310 3.60 -4.84 10.31
N ALA A 311 2.70 -4.81 11.29
CA ALA A 311 1.44 -5.55 11.24
C ALA A 311 0.54 -5.07 10.07
N VAL A 312 0.44 -3.75 9.85
CA VAL A 312 -0.30 -3.18 8.71
C VAL A 312 0.30 -3.65 7.39
N ILE A 313 1.64 -3.65 7.28
CA ILE A 313 2.33 -4.15 6.09
C ILE A 313 2.04 -5.65 5.85
N CYS A 314 2.04 -6.48 6.88
CA CYS A 314 1.69 -7.89 6.74
C CYS A 314 0.28 -8.08 6.17
N VAL A 315 -0.70 -7.30 6.64
CA VAL A 315 -2.08 -7.35 6.11
C VAL A 315 -2.18 -6.85 4.68
N ALA A 316 -1.47 -5.78 4.34
CA ALA A 316 -1.42 -5.24 2.99
C ALA A 316 -0.90 -6.29 1.99
N LEU A 317 0.23 -6.92 2.33
CA LEU A 317 0.86 -7.94 1.51
C LEU A 317 0.02 -9.22 1.44
N PHE A 318 -0.63 -9.62 2.55
CA PHE A 318 -1.62 -10.69 2.55
C PHE A 318 -2.72 -10.43 1.53
N GLY A 319 -3.36 -9.25 1.60
CA GLY A 319 -4.44 -8.88 0.69
C GLY A 319 -4.02 -8.95 -0.78
N LEU A 320 -2.81 -8.48 -1.10
CA LEU A 320 -2.26 -8.55 -2.46
C LEU A 320 -2.02 -9.99 -2.93
N VAL A 321 -1.50 -10.86 -2.05
CA VAL A 321 -1.19 -12.25 -2.38
C VAL A 321 -2.44 -13.09 -2.61
N VAL A 322 -3.52 -12.86 -1.84
CA VAL A 322 -4.72 -13.72 -1.86
C VAL A 322 -5.87 -13.17 -2.69
N SER A 323 -5.87 -11.87 -3.02
CA SER A 323 -6.88 -11.27 -3.90
C SER A 323 -6.97 -12.04 -5.21
N PRO A 324 -8.18 -12.24 -5.78
CA PRO A 324 -8.34 -12.89 -7.08
C PRO A 324 -7.69 -12.08 -8.21
N VAL A 325 -7.50 -10.76 -8.02
CA VAL A 325 -6.81 -9.87 -8.97
C VAL A 325 -5.93 -8.88 -8.20
N SER A 326 -4.64 -8.87 -8.54
CA SER A 326 -3.58 -8.01 -7.99
C SER A 326 -2.59 -7.63 -9.08
N TRP A 327 -3.02 -6.79 -10.02
CA TRP A 327 -2.11 -6.23 -11.01
C TRP A 327 -0.95 -5.48 -10.38
N SER A 328 0.12 -5.29 -11.13
CA SER A 328 1.36 -4.71 -10.63
C SER A 328 1.18 -3.33 -9.97
N HIS A 329 0.27 -2.49 -10.46
CA HIS A 329 -0.08 -1.21 -9.82
C HIS A 329 -0.89 -1.36 -8.50
N HIS A 330 -1.51 -2.51 -8.20
CA HIS A 330 -2.10 -2.78 -6.87
C HIS A 330 -0.99 -2.86 -5.80
N TRP A 331 0.24 -3.20 -6.18
CA TRP A 331 1.41 -3.32 -5.29
C TRP A 331 2.01 -1.96 -4.87
N VAL A 332 1.25 -0.87 -4.93
CA VAL A 332 1.63 0.46 -4.41
C VAL A 332 2.07 0.41 -2.93
N TRP A 333 1.56 -0.57 -2.18
CA TRP A 333 1.96 -0.90 -0.81
C TRP A 333 3.41 -1.30 -0.65
N MET A 334 4.13 -1.58 -1.74
CA MET A 334 5.56 -1.87 -1.69
C MET A 334 6.35 -0.74 -1.05
N LEU A 335 5.98 0.52 -1.30
CA LEU A 335 6.71 1.68 -0.81
C LEU A 335 6.64 1.78 0.71
N PRO A 336 5.45 1.80 1.34
CA PRO A 336 5.39 1.76 2.80
C PRO A 336 5.98 0.46 3.38
N ALA A 337 5.91 -0.66 2.67
CA ALA A 337 6.53 -1.91 3.12
C ALA A 337 8.05 -1.80 3.24
N VAL A 338 8.76 -1.38 2.18
CA VAL A 338 10.23 -1.23 2.22
C VAL A 338 10.68 -0.15 3.19
N LEU A 339 9.87 0.91 3.40
CA LEU A 339 10.15 1.93 4.41
C LEU A 339 10.06 1.35 5.83
N VAL A 340 8.97 0.64 6.14
CA VAL A 340 8.78 0.01 7.45
C VAL A 340 9.85 -1.05 7.70
N THR A 341 10.07 -1.98 6.77
CA THR A 341 11.07 -3.03 6.94
C THR A 341 12.48 -2.47 7.01
N GLY A 342 12.82 -1.45 6.22
CA GLY A 342 14.14 -0.81 6.23
C GLY A 342 14.41 -0.05 7.53
N VAL A 343 13.45 0.73 8.03
CA VAL A 343 13.58 1.43 9.32
C VAL A 343 13.72 0.42 10.47
N LEU A 344 12.94 -0.66 10.46
CA LEU A 344 13.01 -1.69 11.50
C LEU A 344 14.26 -2.56 11.39
N ALA A 345 14.75 -2.84 10.18
CA ALA A 345 16.03 -3.49 9.95
C ALA A 345 17.16 -2.73 10.65
N TRP A 346 17.21 -1.42 10.46
CA TRP A 346 18.19 -0.55 11.12
C TRP A 346 18.01 -0.53 12.65
N ARG A 347 16.80 -0.20 13.13
CA ARG A 347 16.53 -0.01 14.57
C ARG A 347 16.71 -1.28 15.39
N ARG A 348 16.32 -2.42 14.84
CA ARG A 348 16.40 -3.72 15.51
C ARG A 348 17.68 -4.49 15.14
N ARG A 349 18.57 -3.91 14.32
CA ARG A 349 19.78 -4.56 13.78
C ARG A 349 19.46 -5.93 13.15
N ASN A 350 18.38 -5.97 12.39
CA ASN A 350 17.82 -7.19 11.84
C ASN A 350 18.21 -7.34 10.37
N ALA A 351 19.21 -8.20 10.11
CA ALA A 351 19.72 -8.45 8.77
C ALA A 351 18.67 -9.07 7.84
N ALA A 352 17.78 -9.93 8.34
CA ALA A 352 16.74 -10.54 7.51
C ALA A 352 15.75 -9.49 6.99
N LEU A 353 15.36 -8.52 7.83
CA LEU A 353 14.56 -7.37 7.37
C LEU A 353 15.32 -6.50 6.36
N ALA A 354 16.63 -6.32 6.52
CA ALA A 354 17.45 -5.59 5.57
C ALA A 354 17.47 -6.28 4.20
N VAL A 355 17.62 -7.61 4.19
CA VAL A 355 17.61 -8.43 2.96
C VAL A 355 16.27 -8.31 2.25
N VAL A 356 15.14 -8.55 2.92
CA VAL A 356 13.83 -8.43 2.23
C VAL A 356 13.52 -7.00 1.77
N THR A 357 14.07 -5.99 2.44
CA THR A 357 13.98 -4.59 1.99
C THR A 357 14.75 -4.38 0.69
N ALA A 358 16.02 -4.80 0.65
CA ALA A 358 16.88 -4.67 -0.52
C ALA A 358 16.37 -5.49 -1.71
N THR A 359 15.92 -6.73 -1.45
CA THR A 359 15.33 -7.59 -2.48
C THR A 359 14.04 -6.99 -3.03
N GLY A 360 13.16 -6.43 -2.19
CA GLY A 360 11.94 -5.75 -2.65
C GLY A 360 12.23 -4.58 -3.59
N LEU A 361 13.19 -3.72 -3.21
CA LEU A 361 13.65 -2.62 -4.07
C LEU A 361 14.21 -3.14 -5.40
N ALA A 362 15.08 -4.16 -5.36
CA ALA A 362 15.68 -4.73 -6.57
C ALA A 362 14.63 -5.34 -7.52
N LEU A 363 13.72 -6.16 -7.00
CA LEU A 363 12.70 -6.84 -7.81
C LEU A 363 11.74 -5.86 -8.46
N MET A 364 11.36 -4.78 -7.77
CA MET A 364 10.41 -3.81 -8.31
C MET A 364 11.07 -2.69 -9.12
N THR A 365 12.41 -2.64 -9.16
CA THR A 365 13.17 -1.79 -10.07
C THR A 365 13.51 -2.53 -11.36
N TRP A 366 13.89 -3.81 -11.27
CA TRP A 366 14.25 -4.63 -12.44
C TRP A 366 13.04 -5.25 -13.15
N THR A 367 11.91 -5.40 -12.45
CA THR A 367 10.63 -5.89 -12.98
C THR A 367 10.72 -7.27 -13.67
N PRO A 368 11.00 -8.37 -12.92
CA PRO A 368 10.96 -9.73 -13.46
C PRO A 368 9.64 -10.14 -14.13
N ILE A 369 8.56 -9.39 -13.90
CA ILE A 369 7.25 -9.56 -14.54
C ILE A 369 7.38 -9.62 -16.07
N ASP A 370 8.31 -8.86 -16.65
CA ASP A 370 8.54 -8.83 -18.10
C ASP A 370 9.22 -10.10 -18.65
N LEU A 371 9.66 -11.03 -17.79
CA LEU A 371 10.10 -12.36 -18.22
C LEU A 371 8.94 -13.23 -18.72
N LEU A 372 7.70 -12.90 -18.35
CA LEU A 372 6.50 -13.54 -18.85
C LEU A 372 6.15 -12.98 -20.24
N PRO A 373 6.05 -13.81 -21.28
CA PRO A 373 5.63 -13.35 -22.60
C PRO A 373 4.22 -12.76 -22.54
N LYS A 374 4.09 -11.47 -22.85
CA LYS A 374 2.80 -10.76 -22.85
C LYS A 374 1.81 -11.47 -23.76
N HIS A 375 0.60 -11.73 -23.25
CA HIS A 375 -0.48 -12.46 -23.92
C HIS A 375 -0.19 -13.94 -24.23
N ARG A 376 0.94 -14.49 -23.78
CA ARG A 376 1.32 -15.90 -23.90
C ARG A 376 1.97 -16.40 -22.62
N GLU A 377 1.52 -15.90 -21.48
CA GLU A 377 2.17 -16.07 -20.18
C GLU A 377 2.29 -17.55 -19.77
N ALA A 378 1.27 -18.36 -20.08
CA ALA A 378 1.26 -19.80 -19.80
C ALA A 378 2.33 -20.58 -20.60
N THR A 379 2.85 -20.02 -21.69
CA THR A 379 3.93 -20.66 -22.48
C THR A 379 5.32 -20.44 -21.88
N ALA A 380 5.44 -19.59 -20.86
CA ALA A 380 6.70 -19.36 -20.17
C ALA A 380 7.20 -20.65 -19.51
N VAL A 381 8.48 -20.95 -19.70
CA VAL A 381 9.18 -22.03 -18.98
C VAL A 381 9.15 -21.80 -17.47
N TRP A 382 9.22 -22.88 -16.69
CA TRP A 382 8.96 -22.86 -15.24
C TRP A 382 9.76 -21.80 -14.47
N TRP A 383 11.03 -21.55 -14.81
CA TRP A 383 11.86 -20.56 -14.12
C TRP A 383 11.44 -19.12 -14.43
N ARG A 384 10.92 -18.84 -15.64
CA ARG A 384 10.35 -17.54 -16.01
C ARG A 384 9.03 -17.31 -15.31
N GLN A 385 8.22 -18.36 -15.14
CA GLN A 385 7.01 -18.27 -14.31
C GLN A 385 7.36 -17.99 -12.84
N LEU A 386 8.36 -18.70 -12.30
CA LEU A 386 8.81 -18.51 -10.93
C LEU A 386 9.33 -17.08 -10.69
N ALA A 387 10.22 -16.60 -11.56
CA ALA A 387 10.77 -15.24 -11.48
C ALA A 387 9.70 -14.18 -11.77
N GLY A 388 8.82 -14.44 -12.73
CA GLY A 388 7.70 -13.58 -13.07
C GLY A 388 6.74 -13.34 -11.90
N MET A 389 6.63 -14.28 -10.96
CA MET A 389 5.85 -14.18 -9.72
C MET A 389 6.62 -13.59 -8.53
N SER A 390 7.71 -12.88 -8.80
CA SER A 390 8.63 -12.35 -7.78
C SER A 390 7.95 -11.52 -6.68
N TYR A 391 6.88 -10.78 -7.00
CA TYR A 391 6.20 -9.94 -6.00
C TYR A 391 5.51 -10.79 -4.94
N VAL A 392 4.87 -11.89 -5.36
CA VAL A 392 4.22 -12.86 -4.48
C VAL A 392 5.26 -13.48 -3.53
N TRP A 393 6.39 -13.94 -4.07
CA TRP A 393 7.45 -14.54 -3.25
C TRP A 393 8.04 -13.54 -2.26
N TRP A 394 8.24 -12.29 -2.69
CA TRP A 394 8.72 -11.24 -1.82
C TRP A 394 7.73 -10.93 -0.68
N ALA A 395 6.43 -10.84 -0.97
CA ALA A 395 5.42 -10.63 0.06
C ALA A 395 5.42 -11.75 1.11
N LEU A 396 5.45 -13.01 0.67
CA LEU A 396 5.52 -14.17 1.56
C LEU A 396 6.79 -14.12 2.41
N ALA A 397 7.94 -13.79 1.81
CA ALA A 397 9.20 -13.64 2.54
C ALA A 397 9.12 -12.53 3.60
N VAL A 398 8.53 -11.38 3.30
CA VAL A 398 8.33 -10.30 4.29
C VAL A 398 7.46 -10.75 5.45
N ILE A 399 6.33 -11.41 5.19
CA ILE A 399 5.42 -11.93 6.24
C ILE A 399 6.14 -12.94 7.14
N VAL A 400 6.85 -13.90 6.54
CA VAL A 400 7.59 -14.94 7.28
C VAL A 400 8.74 -14.33 8.08
N VAL A 401 9.56 -13.48 7.47
CA VAL A 401 10.68 -12.82 8.15
C VAL A 401 10.18 -11.94 9.30
N ALA A 402 9.09 -11.20 9.12
CA ALA A 402 8.47 -10.42 10.17
C ALA A 402 8.08 -11.29 11.37
N GLY A 403 7.39 -12.42 11.14
CA GLY A 403 6.96 -13.33 12.20
C GLY A 403 8.11 -14.07 12.90
N LEU A 404 9.15 -14.44 12.16
CA LEU A 404 10.32 -15.15 12.69
C LEU A 404 11.23 -14.23 13.52
N THR A 405 11.47 -13.00 13.06
CA THR A 405 12.59 -12.18 13.52
C THR A 405 12.18 -10.95 14.34
N VAL A 406 10.91 -10.53 14.26
CA VAL A 406 10.40 -9.38 15.03
C VAL A 406 9.50 -9.90 16.14
N THR A 407 10.14 -10.17 17.27
CA THR A 407 9.53 -10.84 18.41
C THR A 407 9.62 -9.91 19.62
N ALA A 408 8.67 -10.01 20.55
CA ALA A 408 8.85 -9.40 21.85
C ALA A 408 10.18 -9.89 22.42
N ARG A 409 11.05 -8.97 22.87
CA ARG A 409 12.16 -9.39 23.73
C ARG A 409 11.49 -9.92 24.99
N ILE A 410 11.76 -11.17 25.35
CA ILE A 410 11.52 -11.62 26.72
C ILE A 410 12.41 -10.71 27.55
N THR A 411 11.84 -9.67 28.16
CA THR A 411 12.54 -8.93 29.20
C THR A 411 12.87 -9.99 30.24
N ALA A 412 14.16 -10.32 30.38
CA ALA A 412 14.61 -11.15 31.48
C ALA A 412 13.96 -10.59 32.73
N THR A 413 13.18 -11.44 33.39
CA THR A 413 12.40 -11.19 34.59
C THR A 413 13.14 -10.17 35.44
N SER A 414 12.54 -9.00 35.66
CA SER A 414 12.98 -8.12 36.74
C SER A 414 12.96 -8.99 37.99
N LEU A 415 14.14 -9.39 38.47
CA LEU A 415 14.29 -10.02 39.76
C LEU A 415 13.56 -9.11 40.76
N PRO A 416 12.67 -9.65 41.60
CA PRO A 416 11.99 -8.84 42.60
C PRO A 416 13.06 -8.10 43.40
N GLU A 417 12.92 -6.79 43.42
CA GLU A 417 13.70 -5.89 44.26
C GLU A 417 13.65 -6.48 45.67
N ARG A 418 14.80 -6.94 46.17
CA ARG A 418 14.93 -7.39 47.56
C ARG A 418 14.53 -6.20 48.42
N ASP A 419 13.38 -6.29 49.08
CA ASP A 419 12.99 -5.38 50.15
C ASP A 419 14.15 -5.27 51.13
N LEU A 420 14.86 -4.15 51.08
CA LEU A 420 15.81 -3.76 52.11
C LEU A 420 14.96 -3.30 53.30
N THR A 421 14.74 -4.24 54.23
CA THR A 421 14.16 -3.94 55.55
C THR A 421 14.94 -2.81 56.22
N PRO A 422 14.27 -1.75 56.73
CA PRO A 422 14.94 -0.72 57.52
C PRO A 422 15.44 -1.33 58.84
N VAL A 423 16.73 -1.17 59.13
CA VAL A 423 17.29 -1.45 60.45
C VAL A 423 16.74 -0.39 61.43
N PRO A 424 16.13 -0.77 62.56
CA PRO A 424 15.76 0.19 63.59
C PRO A 424 17.04 0.72 64.25
N ALA A 425 17.22 2.05 64.25
CA ALA A 425 18.24 2.67 65.08
C ALA A 425 17.86 2.46 66.55
N ALA A 426 18.71 1.71 67.26
CA ALA A 426 18.68 1.62 68.71
C ALA A 426 19.53 2.76 69.31
N SER A 427 19.01 3.32 70.40
CA SER A 427 19.58 4.30 71.34
C SER A 427 19.75 5.74 70.86
#